data_AF-A0A943T6N1-F1
#
_entry.id   AF-A0A943T6N1-F1
#
_cell.length_a   1.000
_cell.length_b   1.000
_cell.length_c   1.000
_cell.angle_alpha   90.00
_cell.angle_beta   90.00
_cell.angle_gamma   90.00
#
_symmetry.space_group_name_H-M   'P 1'
#
loop_
_entity.id
_entity.type
_entity.pdbx_description
1 polymer ?
#
loop_
_entity_poly.entity_id
_entity_poly.type
_entity_poly.pdbx_seq_one_letter_code
_entity_poly.pdbx_strand_id
1 'polypeptide(L)'
;MSRIVEHPILGAPSKGSRVVFTYDGVEMEGYEGEPIAMALKAAGVEVHRFTAKRHEPRGIFCAIGRCTDCVMVVDGKPNVRTCMTPLAAGMDVRTQDGVAPLDLDDPRAEALVAEAAASPAAVREDE
;
A
#
# COMPACT_ATOMS: atom_id res chain seq x y z
N MET A 1 15.46 -6.99 4.91
CA MET A 1 16.33 -5.80 5.09
C MET A 1 16.09 -5.26 6.50
N SER A 2 17.13 -4.93 7.26
CA SER A 2 16.96 -4.43 8.65
C SER A 2 16.53 -2.98 8.68
N ARG A 3 15.70 -2.61 9.68
CA ARG A 3 15.29 -1.22 9.94
C ARG A 3 16.50 -0.36 10.35
N ILE A 4 16.48 0.92 9.97
CA ILE A 4 17.48 1.91 10.42
C ILE A 4 17.22 2.21 11.90
N VAL A 5 18.23 1.99 12.74
CA VAL A 5 18.15 2.22 14.19
C VAL A 5 18.53 3.66 14.53
N GLU A 6 19.56 4.18 13.86
CA GLU A 6 20.14 5.49 14.10
C GLU A 6 20.48 6.11 12.75
N HIS A 7 19.96 7.32 12.47
CA HIS A 7 20.30 8.06 11.26
C HIS A 7 21.38 9.10 11.59
N PRO A 8 22.51 9.16 10.84
CA PRO A 8 23.65 10.03 11.18
C PRO A 8 23.34 11.52 11.39
N ILE A 9 22.24 12.01 10.82
CA ILE A 9 21.78 13.40 10.92
C ILE A 9 20.49 13.55 11.73
N LEU A 10 19.58 12.56 11.68
CA LEU A 10 18.23 12.70 12.22
C LEU A 10 18.06 12.04 13.59
N GLY A 11 19.07 11.31 14.07
CA GLY A 11 18.97 10.59 15.32
C GLY A 11 18.25 9.25 15.18
N ALA A 12 17.88 8.68 16.33
CA ALA A 12 16.93 7.59 16.41
C ALA A 12 15.51 8.06 15.96
N PRO A 13 14.86 7.38 15.00
CA PRO A 13 13.53 7.76 14.56
C PRO A 13 12.50 7.54 15.67
N SER A 14 11.55 8.48 15.81
CA SER A 14 10.37 8.25 16.64
C SER A 14 9.50 7.17 16.00
N LYS A 15 9.17 6.14 16.77
CA LYS A 15 8.32 5.04 16.30
C LYS A 15 6.96 5.17 16.96
N GLY A 16 5.90 4.92 16.20
CA GLY A 16 4.57 4.73 16.75
C GLY A 16 4.49 3.47 17.64
N SER A 17 3.29 3.21 18.16
CA SER A 17 3.03 1.96 18.89
C SER A 17 3.18 0.75 17.96
N ARG A 18 3.52 -0.44 18.49
CA ARG A 18 3.45 -1.67 17.68
C ARG A 18 1.99 -2.02 17.45
N VAL A 19 1.63 -2.24 16.20
CA VAL A 19 0.27 -2.61 15.79
C VAL A 19 0.29 -3.89 14.97
N VAL A 20 -0.77 -4.67 15.12
CA VAL A 20 -1.00 -5.92 14.39
C VAL A 20 -1.86 -5.62 13.17
N PHE A 21 -1.51 -6.22 12.03
CA PHE A 21 -2.26 -6.16 10.77
C PHE A 21 -2.12 -7.50 10.02
N THR A 22 -2.89 -7.73 8.97
CA THR A 22 -2.77 -8.94 8.15
C THR A 22 -2.17 -8.65 6.78
N TYR A 23 -1.36 -9.59 6.29
CA TYR A 23 -0.86 -9.63 4.93
C TYR A 23 -1.17 -10.99 4.30
N ASP A 24 -1.98 -11.00 3.24
CA ASP A 24 -2.41 -12.23 2.56
C ASP A 24 -2.96 -13.29 3.55
N GLY A 25 -3.69 -12.82 4.58
CA GLY A 25 -4.26 -13.66 5.64
C GLY A 25 -3.28 -14.07 6.75
N VAL A 26 -2.01 -13.66 6.67
CA VAL A 26 -0.99 -13.92 7.70
C VAL A 26 -0.86 -12.71 8.62
N GLU A 27 -0.91 -12.94 9.92
CA GLU A 27 -0.71 -11.89 10.92
C GLU A 27 0.74 -11.37 10.90
N MET A 28 0.88 -10.05 10.91
CA MET A 28 2.17 -9.36 10.95
C MET A 28 2.13 -8.15 11.88
N GLU A 29 3.32 -7.68 12.24
CA GLU A 29 3.47 -6.51 13.10
C GLU A 29 4.22 -5.39 12.39
N GLY A 30 3.79 -4.16 12.65
CA GLY A 30 4.45 -2.94 12.21
C GLY A 30 4.33 -1.83 13.26
N TYR A 31 4.78 -0.64 12.90
CA TYR A 31 4.62 0.54 13.74
C TYR A 31 3.49 1.43 13.21
N GLU A 32 2.61 1.85 14.10
CA GLU A 32 1.53 2.77 13.77
C GLU A 32 2.06 4.04 13.10
N GLY A 33 1.40 4.45 12.01
CA GLY A 33 1.73 5.66 11.28
C GLY A 33 2.89 5.54 10.29
N GLU A 34 3.67 4.46 10.32
CA GLU A 34 4.69 4.23 9.28
C GLU A 34 4.04 3.82 7.95
N PRO A 35 4.69 4.05 6.79
CA PRO A 35 4.13 3.57 5.52
C PRO A 35 3.97 2.04 5.53
N ILE A 36 2.82 1.53 5.10
CA ILE A 36 2.55 0.08 5.00
C ILE A 36 3.70 -0.65 4.30
N ALA A 37 4.21 -0.07 3.21
CA ALA A 37 5.30 -0.64 2.43
C ALA A 37 6.59 -0.81 3.26
N MET A 38 6.87 0.09 4.21
CA MET A 38 8.04 -0.04 5.10
C MET A 38 7.87 -1.15 6.13
N ALA A 39 6.65 -1.34 6.66
CA ALA A 39 6.34 -2.48 7.52
C ALA A 39 6.54 -3.80 6.78
N LEU A 40 6.01 -3.92 5.56
CA LEU A 40 6.19 -5.07 4.68
C LEU A 40 7.67 -5.33 4.34
N LYS A 41 8.41 -4.30 3.95
CA LYS A 41 9.84 -4.40 3.64
C LYS A 41 10.67 -4.85 4.83
N ALA A 42 10.34 -4.38 6.03
CA ALA A 42 10.98 -4.80 7.27
C ALA A 42 10.66 -6.27 7.63
N ALA A 43 9.47 -6.74 7.27
CA ALA A 43 9.06 -8.15 7.37
C ALA A 43 9.64 -9.04 6.27
N GLY A 44 10.35 -8.48 5.28
CA GLY A 44 10.99 -9.22 4.19
C GLY A 44 10.12 -9.40 2.94
N VAL A 45 8.98 -8.71 2.86
CA VAL A 45 8.09 -8.74 1.70
C VAL A 45 8.64 -7.81 0.61
N GLU A 46 8.97 -8.39 -0.54
CA GLU A 46 9.55 -7.68 -1.70
C GLU A 46 8.55 -7.47 -2.84
N VAL A 47 7.54 -8.34 -2.94
CA VAL A 47 6.51 -8.29 -3.98
C VAL A 47 5.24 -7.70 -3.38
N HIS A 48 4.65 -6.73 -4.07
CA HIS A 48 3.42 -6.04 -3.66
C HIS A 48 2.30 -6.25 -4.67
N ARG A 49 2.67 -6.40 -5.96
CA ARG A 49 1.73 -6.70 -7.02
C ARG A 49 2.35 -7.49 -8.16
N PHE A 50 1.50 -8.03 -9.03
CA PHE A 50 1.86 -8.57 -10.33
C PHE A 50 1.30 -7.70 -11.46
N THR A 51 2.06 -7.49 -12.54
CA THR A 51 1.59 -6.68 -13.67
C THR A 51 0.50 -7.39 -14.47
N ALA A 52 -0.56 -6.68 -14.87
CA ALA A 52 -1.70 -7.29 -15.54
C ALA A 52 -1.36 -8.01 -16.87
N LYS A 53 -0.42 -7.48 -17.65
CA LYS A 53 -0.11 -8.03 -18.99
C LYS A 53 0.86 -9.20 -18.98
N ARG A 54 1.88 -9.13 -18.13
CA ARG A 54 3.01 -10.08 -18.14
C ARG A 54 3.19 -10.84 -16.83
N HIS A 55 2.34 -10.56 -15.84
CA HIS A 55 2.41 -11.16 -14.51
C HIS A 55 3.83 -11.03 -13.91
N GLU A 56 4.43 -9.85 -14.07
CA GLU A 56 5.76 -9.56 -13.52
C GLU A 56 5.62 -9.05 -12.09
N PRO A 57 6.45 -9.54 -11.14
CA PRO A 57 6.43 -9.04 -9.78
C PRO A 57 6.92 -7.59 -9.73
N ARG A 58 6.22 -6.77 -8.94
CA ARG A 58 6.55 -5.37 -8.65
C ARG A 58 6.48 -5.13 -7.16
N GLY A 59 7.32 -4.21 -6.68
CA GLY A 59 7.43 -3.85 -5.28
C GLY A 59 7.80 -2.38 -5.12
N ILE A 60 8.32 -2.01 -3.95
CA ILE A 60 8.75 -0.64 -3.69
C ILE A 60 9.92 -0.27 -4.61
N PHE A 61 9.69 0.75 -5.45
CA PHE A 61 10.73 1.34 -6.28
C PHE A 61 11.02 2.79 -5.87
N CYS A 62 10.05 3.69 -6.04
CA CYS A 62 10.29 5.12 -5.82
C CYS A 62 10.16 5.59 -4.36
N ALA A 63 9.39 4.89 -3.53
CA ALA A 63 9.07 5.28 -2.15
C ALA A 63 8.54 6.73 -1.93
N ILE A 64 8.07 7.40 -2.98
CA ILE A 64 7.53 8.78 -2.95
C ILE A 64 6.11 8.87 -3.52
N GLY A 65 5.46 7.73 -3.70
CA GLY A 65 4.08 7.69 -4.20
C GLY A 65 3.92 8.06 -5.68
N ARG A 66 4.93 7.90 -6.55
CA ARG A 66 4.81 8.19 -8.01
C ARG A 66 4.66 6.96 -8.89
N CYS A 67 5.52 5.95 -8.73
CA CYS A 67 5.70 4.86 -9.70
C CYS A 67 4.56 3.82 -9.79
N THR A 68 3.63 3.79 -8.83
CA THR A 68 2.55 2.78 -8.69
C THR A 68 3.00 1.32 -8.52
N ASP A 69 4.29 1.02 -8.46
CA ASP A 69 4.75 -0.36 -8.22
C ASP A 69 4.54 -0.83 -6.77
N CYS A 70 4.30 0.10 -5.84
CA CYS A 70 3.95 -0.19 -4.46
C CYS A 70 2.44 -0.46 -4.23
N VAL A 71 1.59 -0.47 -5.27
CA VAL A 71 0.15 -0.58 -5.04
C VAL A 71 -0.28 -1.97 -4.59
N MET A 72 -1.22 -2.03 -3.65
CA MET A 72 -1.79 -3.25 -3.07
C MET A 72 -3.30 -3.10 -2.86
N VAL A 73 -3.97 -4.18 -2.49
CA VAL A 73 -5.32 -4.13 -1.95
C VAL A 73 -5.22 -3.88 -0.44
N VAL A 74 -5.84 -2.81 0.06
CA VAL A 74 -5.84 -2.47 1.49
C VAL A 74 -7.28 -2.26 1.94
N ASP A 75 -7.74 -3.03 2.92
CA ASP A 75 -9.11 -3.04 3.42
C ASP A 75 -10.15 -3.18 2.30
N GLY A 76 -9.86 -4.08 1.35
CA GLY A 76 -10.68 -4.32 0.16
C GLY A 76 -10.54 -3.27 -0.95
N LYS A 77 -9.83 -2.16 -0.73
CA LYS A 77 -9.63 -1.10 -1.73
C LYS A 77 -8.41 -1.41 -2.60
N PRO A 78 -8.56 -1.57 -3.92
CA PRO A 78 -7.43 -1.82 -4.82
C PRO A 78 -6.63 -0.54 -5.08
N ASN A 79 -5.44 -0.69 -5.67
CA ASN A 79 -4.56 0.38 -6.14
C ASN A 79 -4.11 1.35 -5.03
N VAL A 80 -4.09 0.91 -3.76
CA VAL A 80 -3.67 1.73 -2.63
C VAL A 80 -2.15 1.86 -2.63
N ARG A 81 -1.64 3.10 -2.66
CA ARG A 81 -0.19 3.39 -2.63
C ARG A 81 0.37 3.17 -1.22
N THR A 82 0.72 1.92 -0.90
CA THR A 82 1.26 1.51 0.41
C THR A 82 2.50 2.29 0.85
N CYS A 83 3.24 2.87 -0.09
CA CYS A 83 4.41 3.70 0.20
C CYS A 83 4.08 5.10 0.74
N MET A 84 2.81 5.52 0.70
CA MET A 84 2.31 6.78 1.26
C MET A 84 1.22 6.56 2.31
N THR A 85 0.59 5.38 2.32
CA THR A 85 -0.49 5.04 3.26
C THR A 85 0.08 4.68 4.63
N PRO A 86 -0.29 5.39 5.70
CA PRO A 86 0.11 5.05 7.07
C PRO A 86 -0.54 3.75 7.52
N LEU A 87 0.22 2.92 8.24
CA LEU A 87 -0.25 1.68 8.85
C LEU A 87 -1.12 1.96 10.08
N ALA A 88 -2.24 1.26 10.21
CA ALA A 88 -3.09 1.25 11.39
C ALA A 88 -3.37 -0.19 11.85
N ALA A 89 -3.74 -0.34 13.12
CA ALA A 89 -4.10 -1.65 13.68
C ALA A 89 -5.32 -2.24 12.97
N GLY A 90 -5.27 -3.56 12.72
CA GLY A 90 -6.36 -4.33 12.14
C GLY A 90 -6.53 -4.18 10.62
N MET A 91 -5.63 -3.48 9.92
CA MET A 91 -5.66 -3.39 8.46
C MET A 91 -5.52 -4.76 7.79
N ASP A 92 -6.28 -4.99 6.72
CA ASP A 92 -6.14 -6.14 5.81
C ASP A 92 -5.38 -5.72 4.54
N VAL A 93 -4.12 -6.12 4.44
CA VAL A 93 -3.26 -5.83 3.29
C VAL A 93 -3.13 -7.09 2.44
N ARG A 94 -3.34 -6.98 1.12
CA ARG A 94 -3.23 -8.12 0.21
C ARG A 94 -2.45 -7.79 -1.04
N THR A 95 -1.66 -8.77 -1.49
CA THR A 95 -0.95 -8.70 -2.78
C THR A 95 -1.94 -8.45 -3.89
N GLN A 96 -1.65 -7.47 -4.75
CA GLN A 96 -2.52 -7.16 -5.88
C GLN A 96 -2.12 -7.97 -7.11
N ASP A 97 -3.03 -8.78 -7.63
CA ASP A 97 -2.84 -9.44 -8.92
C ASP A 97 -3.49 -8.62 -10.05
N GLY A 98 -2.65 -8.00 -10.87
CA GLY A 98 -3.07 -7.19 -12.00
C GLY A 98 -3.85 -5.93 -11.59
N VAL A 99 -4.81 -5.58 -12.44
CA VAL A 99 -5.88 -4.61 -12.15
C VAL A 99 -7.13 -5.42 -12.43
N ALA A 100 -8.04 -5.59 -11.47
CA ALA A 100 -9.35 -6.09 -11.84
C ALA A 100 -9.86 -5.16 -12.95
N PRO A 101 -10.20 -5.67 -14.15
CA PRO A 101 -10.87 -4.85 -15.13
C PRO A 101 -12.08 -4.22 -14.44
N LEU A 102 -12.28 -2.92 -14.58
CA LEU A 102 -13.60 -2.38 -14.34
C LEU A 102 -14.50 -3.05 -15.37
N ASP A 103 -15.30 -4.02 -14.92
CA ASP A 103 -16.46 -4.44 -15.68
C ASP A 103 -17.43 -3.27 -15.62
N LEU A 104 -17.48 -2.47 -16.69
CA LEU A 104 -18.31 -1.27 -16.74
C LEU A 104 -19.81 -1.61 -16.64
N ASP A 105 -20.17 -2.89 -16.79
CA ASP A 105 -21.52 -3.41 -16.64
C ASP A 105 -21.78 -4.00 -15.23
N ASP A 106 -20.79 -4.06 -14.34
CA ASP A 106 -20.96 -4.51 -12.94
C ASP A 106 -21.49 -3.35 -12.07
N PRO A 107 -22.68 -3.48 -11.45
CA PRO A 107 -23.23 -2.44 -10.57
C PRO A 107 -22.35 -2.13 -9.35
N ARG A 108 -21.39 -3.00 -8.99
CA ARG A 108 -20.36 -2.73 -7.96
C ARG A 108 -19.21 -1.90 -8.50
N ALA A 109 -18.91 -1.97 -9.80
CA ALA A 109 -17.92 -1.12 -10.44
C ALA A 109 -18.39 0.33 -10.47
N GLU A 110 -19.67 0.60 -10.73
CA GLU A 110 -20.25 1.95 -10.59
C GLU A 110 -20.08 2.50 -9.16
N ALA A 111 -20.32 1.67 -8.14
CA ALA A 111 -20.11 2.06 -6.75
C ALA A 111 -18.63 2.33 -6.44
N LEU A 112 -17.71 1.48 -6.90
CA LEU A 112 -16.26 1.67 -6.73
C LEU A 112 -15.73 2.90 -7.47
N VAL A 113 -16.26 3.18 -8.67
CA VAL A 113 -15.95 4.40 -9.43
C VAL A 113 -16.51 5.63 -8.74
N ALA A 114 -17.73 5.56 -8.19
CA ALA A 114 -18.33 6.64 -7.40
C ALA A 114 -17.55 6.90 -6.10
N GLU A 115 -17.11 5.86 -5.40
CA GLU A 115 -16.26 5.96 -4.21
C GLU A 115 -14.85 6.50 -4.53
N ALA A 116 -14.27 6.06 -5.65
CA ALA A 116 -12.99 6.59 -6.15
C ALA A 116 -13.10 8.06 -6.56
N ALA A 117 -14.21 8.46 -7.19
CA ALA A 117 -14.51 9.85 -7.56
C ALA A 117 -14.84 10.73 -6.35
N ALA A 118 -15.43 10.16 -5.30
CA ALA A 118 -15.70 10.84 -4.03
C ALA A 118 -14.47 10.93 -3.11
N SER A 119 -13.37 10.23 -3.43
CA SER A 119 -12.12 10.33 -2.70
C SER A 119 -11.44 11.67 -2.97
N PRO A 120 -11.14 12.49 -1.93
CA PRO A 120 -10.53 13.81 -2.11
C PRO A 120 -9.11 13.77 -2.72
N ALA A 121 -8.53 12.58 -2.90
CA ALA A 121 -7.26 12.39 -3.61
C ALA A 121 -7.38 12.46 -5.15
N ALA A 122 -8.60 12.50 -5.71
CA ALA A 122 -8.83 12.45 -7.15
C ALA A 122 -8.86 13.84 -7.84
N VAL A 123 -8.82 14.95 -7.09
CA VAL A 123 -8.87 16.29 -7.68
C VAL A 123 -7.77 17.18 -7.12
N ARG A 124 -6.64 17.24 -7.83
CA ARG A 124 -5.77 18.42 -7.98
C ARG A 124 -4.99 18.30 -9.31
N GLU A 125 -5.68 18.48 -10.42
CA GLU A 125 -5.05 19.09 -11.60
C GLU A 125 -4.99 20.58 -11.31
N ASP A 126 -3.81 21.16 -11.15
CA ASP A 126 -3.58 22.59 -11.40
C ASP A 126 -2.07 22.87 -11.48
N GLU A 127 -1.68 23.24 -12.72
CA GLU A 127 -0.51 23.98 -13.23
C GLU A 127 0.93 23.45 -13.04
#